data_AF-G3I2J2-F1
#
_entry.id   AF-G3I2J2-F1
#
_cell.length_a   1.000
_cell.length_b   1.000
_cell.length_c   1.000
_cell.angle_alpha   90.00
_cell.angle_beta   90.00
_cell.angle_gamma   90.00
#
_symmetry.space_group_name_H-M   'P 1'
#
loop_
_entity.id
_entity.type
_entity.pdbx_description
1 polymer ?
#
loop_
_entity_poly.entity_id
_entity_poly.type
_entity_poly.pdbx_seq_one_letter_code
_entity_poly.pdbx_strand_id
1 'polypeptide(L)'
;MQPQREGPRTGMEPACLGCCHRKPYSPIRNPIKMLYQRTFYFHFKNLRYANLRKNTFLCYEVNRMECNELVPLCQGVFRKESINLHAEVCFLYWFHTQVLGVLPPDEKYKITWYVSWSPCNECAEKVASFLDTHRNLSLAIFSSRLYYFWDPDYQDKLRRLNQAGAQIAAMDFPEFEKCWNKFVDNDGKSFRPWKRLKINFRFQDNKLRDILRNPVSLLREDIFSLQFNNRHRVKPVQHRYYQRKTYLCYLLEQHNGQQPLKGCLQNKKGKHAEILFIDEMRSLELGQVQITCYLTWSPCPNCAQELAAFKSDHPDLVLRIYTSRLYFHWRRKYQEGLCCLWRSGIQVDVMDLPQFADCWTNFVNSQSPFWPWNNLEKNSRCIQRRLQRIKESRGLQDLVNGLGNLQLGPPLS
;
A
#
# COMPACT_ATOMS: atom_id res chain seq x y z
N MET A 1 -15.87 -6.85 24.37
CA MET A 1 -16.93 -5.82 24.34
C MET A 1 -16.72 -4.97 23.11
N GLN A 2 -17.65 -5.04 22.15
CA GLN A 2 -17.62 -4.25 20.93
C GLN A 2 -18.09 -2.82 21.26
N PRO A 3 -17.49 -1.76 20.68
CA PRO A 3 -18.04 -0.43 20.81
C PRO A 3 -19.31 -0.33 19.94
N GLN A 4 -20.45 -0.10 20.60
CA GLN A 4 -21.69 0.32 19.98
C GLN A 4 -21.44 1.64 19.23
N ARG A 5 -21.90 1.73 17.98
CA ARG A 5 -21.90 2.99 17.23
C ARG A 5 -23.30 3.59 17.30
N GLU A 6 -23.34 4.80 17.84
CA GLU A 6 -24.54 5.62 18.04
C GLU A 6 -25.24 5.97 16.72
N GLY A 7 -26.55 6.23 16.83
CA GLY A 7 -27.51 6.33 15.73
C GLY A 7 -27.31 7.51 14.77
N PRO A 8 -28.11 7.56 13.68
CA PRO A 8 -27.91 8.50 12.60
C PRO A 8 -28.32 9.93 13.00
N ARG A 9 -27.42 10.88 12.78
CA ARG A 9 -27.77 12.30 12.63
C ARG A 9 -28.45 12.48 11.28
N THR A 10 -29.66 13.02 11.33
CA THR A 10 -30.49 13.44 10.20
C THR A 10 -29.87 14.63 9.47
N GLY A 11 -29.94 14.61 8.14
CA GLY A 11 -29.75 15.78 7.29
C GLY A 11 -28.41 15.88 6.58
N MET A 12 -28.29 15.20 5.43
CA MET A 12 -27.58 15.68 4.24
C MET A 12 -28.01 14.82 3.04
N GLU A 13 -28.68 15.45 2.09
CA GLU A 13 -29.14 14.85 0.84
C GLU A 13 -27.96 14.19 0.07
N PRO A 14 -28.16 13.03 -0.57
CA PRO A 14 -27.15 12.49 -1.46
C PRO A 14 -27.18 13.26 -2.78
N ALA A 15 -26.09 13.97 -3.06
CA ALA A 15 -25.82 14.54 -4.37
C ALA A 15 -25.90 13.44 -5.44
N CYS A 16 -26.99 13.46 -6.20
CA CYS A 16 -27.24 12.58 -7.33
C CYS A 16 -26.14 12.70 -8.39
N LEU A 17 -25.58 11.57 -8.80
CA LEU A 17 -24.80 11.45 -10.01
C LEU A 17 -25.68 11.75 -11.22
N GLY A 18 -25.63 13.00 -11.71
CA GLY A 18 -25.89 13.38 -13.10
C GLY A 18 -27.12 12.77 -13.78
N CYS A 19 -28.33 13.03 -13.26
CA CYS A 19 -29.57 12.69 -13.94
C CYS A 19 -29.98 13.78 -14.94
N CYS A 20 -29.39 13.79 -16.13
CA CYS A 20 -29.92 14.55 -17.27
C CYS A 20 -30.74 13.60 -18.16
N HIS A 21 -32.04 13.89 -18.25
CA HIS A 21 -33.05 13.13 -18.98
C HIS A 21 -32.67 12.82 -20.43
N ARG A 22 -32.45 11.55 -20.76
CA ARG A 22 -32.61 10.99 -22.11
C ARG A 22 -33.18 9.56 -21.98
N LYS A 23 -34.10 9.20 -22.87
CA LYS A 23 -34.74 7.86 -22.96
C LYS A 23 -33.72 6.72 -22.74
N PRO A 24 -34.08 5.62 -22.05
CA PRO A 24 -33.14 4.58 -21.65
C PRO A 24 -32.67 3.79 -22.87
N TYR A 25 -31.53 4.17 -23.42
CA TYR A 25 -30.67 3.21 -24.11
C TYR A 25 -30.18 2.26 -23.02
N SER A 26 -30.62 0.99 -23.03
CA SER A 26 -30.04 -0.07 -22.19
C SER A 26 -28.76 -0.56 -22.88
N PRO A 27 -27.56 -0.09 -22.50
CA PRO A 27 -26.34 -0.35 -23.27
C PRO A 27 -25.76 -1.75 -23.02
N ILE A 28 -26.31 -2.47 -22.04
CA ILE A 28 -25.72 -3.68 -21.46
C ILE A 28 -26.48 -4.90 -21.95
N ARG A 29 -25.76 -5.86 -22.53
CA ARG A 29 -26.34 -7.15 -22.89
C ARG A 29 -26.70 -7.93 -21.62
N ASN A 30 -27.80 -8.68 -21.70
CA ASN A 30 -28.17 -9.60 -20.63
C ASN A 30 -27.00 -10.52 -20.24
N PRO A 31 -26.87 -10.87 -18.95
CA PRO A 31 -25.85 -11.79 -18.47
C PRO A 31 -25.82 -13.07 -19.31
N ILE A 32 -24.62 -13.53 -19.67
CA ILE A 32 -24.45 -14.82 -20.33
C ILE A 32 -24.83 -15.91 -19.33
N LYS A 33 -25.66 -16.86 -19.74
CA LYS A 33 -26.11 -17.95 -18.87
C LYS A 33 -24.97 -18.89 -18.46
N MET A 34 -24.16 -19.34 -19.43
CA MET A 34 -23.03 -20.23 -19.20
C MET A 34 -21.87 -19.97 -20.18
N LEU A 35 -20.66 -20.30 -19.74
CA LEU A 35 -19.44 -20.26 -20.54
C LEU A 35 -19.24 -21.59 -21.28
N TYR A 36 -18.69 -21.52 -22.49
CA TYR A 36 -18.13 -22.71 -23.14
C TYR A 36 -16.87 -23.20 -22.40
N GLN A 37 -16.67 -24.51 -22.37
CA GLN A 37 -15.51 -25.15 -21.72
C GLN A 37 -14.18 -24.57 -22.20
N ARG A 38 -14.03 -24.36 -23.52
CA ARG A 38 -12.83 -23.76 -24.11
C ARG A 38 -12.57 -22.35 -23.59
N THR A 39 -13.62 -21.55 -23.43
CA THR A 39 -13.55 -20.19 -22.88
C THR A 39 -13.07 -20.22 -21.43
N PHE A 40 -13.64 -21.10 -20.61
CA PHE A 40 -13.21 -21.27 -19.22
C PHE A 40 -11.74 -21.67 -19.13
N TYR A 41 -11.34 -22.74 -19.83
CA TYR A 41 -9.95 -23.21 -19.81
C TYR A 41 -8.95 -22.19 -20.35
N PHE A 42 -9.35 -21.32 -21.27
CA PHE A 42 -8.49 -20.26 -21.77
C PHE A 42 -8.40 -19.09 -20.77
N HIS A 43 -9.54 -18.56 -20.31
CA HIS A 43 -9.60 -17.32 -19.51
C HIS A 43 -9.43 -17.52 -18.01
N PHE A 44 -9.78 -18.66 -17.43
CA PHE A 44 -9.65 -18.92 -15.99
C PHE A 44 -8.38 -19.69 -15.62
N LYS A 45 -7.53 -20.05 -16.58
CA LYS A 45 -6.24 -20.67 -16.29
C LYS A 45 -5.31 -19.72 -15.53
N ASN A 46 -4.97 -20.04 -14.29
CA ASN A 46 -4.24 -19.17 -13.35
C ASN A 46 -2.74 -18.97 -13.65
N LEU A 47 -2.33 -18.84 -14.91
CA LEU A 47 -0.92 -18.65 -15.28
C LEU A 47 -0.27 -17.48 -14.52
N ARG A 48 1.01 -17.62 -14.17
CA ARG A 48 1.79 -16.53 -13.54
C ARG A 48 1.88 -15.30 -14.43
N TYR A 49 2.09 -15.53 -15.72
CA TYR A 49 2.11 -14.51 -16.76
C TYR A 49 1.23 -15.01 -17.89
N ALA A 50 0.27 -14.19 -18.30
CA ALA A 50 -0.73 -14.55 -19.28
C ALA A 50 -0.78 -13.48 -20.37
N ASN A 51 -0.24 -13.83 -21.54
CA ASN A 51 -0.33 -12.97 -22.72
C ASN A 51 -1.64 -13.25 -23.47
N LEU A 52 -2.07 -12.26 -24.27
CA LEU A 52 -3.18 -12.35 -25.23
C LEU A 52 -4.60 -12.56 -24.65
N ARG A 53 -4.79 -12.49 -23.33
CA ARG A 53 -6.11 -12.58 -22.69
C ARG A 53 -6.73 -11.19 -22.50
N LYS A 54 -7.22 -10.61 -23.60
CA LYS A 54 -7.77 -9.24 -23.63
C LYS A 54 -9.17 -9.10 -23.02
N ASN A 55 -9.87 -10.22 -22.80
CA ASN A 55 -11.22 -10.23 -22.24
C ASN A 55 -11.21 -10.67 -20.77
N THR A 56 -11.91 -9.90 -19.95
CA THR A 56 -12.26 -10.24 -18.57
C THR A 56 -13.66 -10.83 -18.53
N PHE A 57 -13.77 -12.01 -17.92
CA PHE A 57 -15.03 -12.66 -17.54
C PHE A 57 -15.21 -12.58 -16.02
N LEU A 58 -16.43 -12.28 -15.61
CA LEU A 58 -16.91 -12.20 -14.23
C LEU A 58 -18.15 -13.08 -14.12
N CYS A 59 -18.01 -14.24 -13.47
CA CYS A 59 -19.15 -15.06 -13.08
C CYS A 59 -19.62 -14.61 -11.71
N TYR A 60 -20.91 -14.34 -11.55
CA TYR A 60 -21.46 -13.86 -10.28
C TYR A 60 -22.56 -14.77 -9.76
N GLU A 61 -22.68 -14.76 -8.44
CA GLU A 61 -23.77 -15.37 -7.69
C GLU A 61 -24.26 -14.35 -6.65
N VAL A 62 -25.56 -14.07 -6.67
CA VAL A 62 -26.23 -13.21 -5.68
C VAL A 62 -27.12 -14.09 -4.85
N ASN A 63 -26.95 -14.01 -3.53
CA ASN A 63 -27.84 -14.62 -2.57
C ASN A 63 -28.45 -13.53 -1.68
N ARG A 64 -29.70 -13.72 -1.28
CA ARG A 64 -30.39 -12.89 -0.29
C ARG A 64 -30.37 -13.59 1.07
N MET A 65 -30.42 -12.82 2.13
CA MET A 65 -30.50 -13.34 3.49
C MET A 65 -31.97 -13.31 3.96
N GLU A 66 -32.57 -14.49 4.06
CA GLU A 66 -33.95 -14.67 4.54
C GLU A 66 -33.95 -15.52 5.80
N CYS A 67 -34.53 -15.03 6.90
CA CYS A 67 -34.61 -15.78 8.17
C CYS A 67 -33.27 -16.38 8.66
N ASN A 68 -32.16 -15.65 8.45
CA ASN A 68 -30.77 -16.09 8.70
C ASN A 68 -30.24 -17.23 7.81
N GLU A 69 -30.98 -17.62 6.77
CA GLU A 69 -30.52 -18.54 5.73
C GLU A 69 -30.16 -17.80 4.45
N LEU A 70 -29.21 -18.38 3.69
CA LEU A 70 -28.73 -17.81 2.45
C LEU A 70 -29.49 -18.42 1.26
N VAL A 71 -30.37 -17.65 0.64
CA VAL A 71 -31.21 -18.13 -0.46
C VAL A 71 -30.66 -17.63 -1.81
N PRO A 72 -30.37 -18.52 -2.78
CA PRO A 72 -29.93 -18.12 -4.11
C PRO A 72 -30.98 -17.27 -4.81
N LEU A 73 -30.56 -16.08 -5.27
CA LEU A 73 -31.45 -15.15 -5.99
C LEU A 73 -31.22 -15.25 -7.50
N CYS A 74 -29.97 -15.06 -7.92
CA CYS A 74 -29.62 -15.11 -9.34
C CYS A 74 -28.12 -15.34 -9.54
N GLN A 75 -27.78 -15.81 -10.74
CA GLN A 75 -26.40 -16.04 -11.13
C GLN A 75 -26.25 -15.82 -12.64
N GLY A 76 -25.04 -15.50 -13.08
CA GLY A 76 -24.77 -15.28 -14.51
C GLY A 76 -23.32 -14.90 -14.77
N VAL A 77 -23.03 -14.54 -16.01
CA VAL A 77 -21.68 -14.18 -16.43
C VAL A 77 -21.67 -12.87 -17.23
N PHE A 78 -20.88 -11.92 -16.75
CA PHE A 78 -20.53 -10.72 -17.49
C PHE A 78 -19.18 -10.91 -18.20
N ARG A 79 -19.07 -10.33 -19.39
CA ARG A 79 -17.81 -10.17 -20.11
C ARG A 79 -17.57 -8.70 -20.38
N LYS A 80 -16.31 -8.31 -20.54
CA LYS A 80 -15.94 -7.00 -21.07
C LYS A 80 -16.69 -6.72 -22.38
N GLU A 81 -17.42 -5.61 -22.45
CA GLU A 81 -18.24 -5.24 -23.62
C GLU A 81 -17.52 -4.29 -24.57
N SER A 82 -16.78 -3.31 -24.03
CA SER A 82 -16.01 -2.33 -24.82
C SER A 82 -14.73 -1.93 -24.10
N ILE A 83 -13.87 -1.13 -24.74
CA ILE A 83 -12.61 -0.65 -24.13
C ILE A 83 -12.88 0.02 -22.78
N ASN A 84 -13.97 0.78 -22.67
CA ASN A 84 -14.33 1.59 -21.50
C ASN A 84 -15.34 0.92 -20.57
N LEU A 85 -15.85 -0.27 -20.91
CA LEU A 85 -16.87 -0.96 -20.12
C LEU A 85 -16.41 -2.37 -19.75
N HIS A 86 -15.85 -2.46 -18.54
CA HIS A 86 -15.39 -3.70 -17.93
C HIS A 86 -16.55 -4.47 -17.28
N ALA A 87 -16.35 -5.78 -17.09
CA ALA A 87 -17.39 -6.69 -16.59
C ALA A 87 -17.90 -6.31 -15.19
N GLU A 88 -17.02 -5.77 -14.35
CA GLU A 88 -17.31 -5.24 -13.02
C GLU A 88 -18.31 -4.09 -13.09
N VAL A 89 -18.10 -3.14 -14.01
CA VAL A 89 -18.97 -1.98 -14.21
C VAL A 89 -20.31 -2.42 -14.81
N CYS A 90 -20.29 -3.37 -15.75
CA CYS A 90 -21.53 -3.97 -16.28
C CYS A 90 -22.36 -4.57 -15.15
N PHE A 91 -21.72 -5.34 -14.26
CA PHE A 91 -22.39 -5.94 -13.11
C PHE A 91 -22.98 -4.85 -12.20
N LEU A 92 -22.22 -3.82 -11.82
CA LEU A 92 -22.72 -2.78 -10.91
C LEU A 92 -23.97 -2.08 -11.46
N TYR A 93 -23.96 -1.71 -12.75
CA TYR A 93 -25.12 -1.08 -13.38
C TYR A 93 -26.32 -2.03 -13.41
N TRP A 94 -26.13 -3.28 -13.82
CA TRP A 94 -27.19 -4.28 -13.84
C TRP A 94 -27.74 -4.55 -12.43
N PHE A 95 -26.87 -4.70 -11.44
CA PHE A 95 -27.26 -4.99 -10.06
C PHE A 95 -28.04 -3.82 -9.45
N HIS A 96 -27.58 -2.59 -9.65
CA HIS A 96 -28.30 -1.40 -9.19
C HIS A 96 -29.69 -1.27 -9.84
N THR A 97 -29.77 -1.43 -11.17
CA THR A 97 -31.03 -1.19 -11.90
C THR A 97 -32.03 -2.34 -11.79
N GLN A 98 -31.57 -3.59 -11.84
CA GLN A 98 -32.45 -4.76 -11.94
C GLN A 98 -32.69 -5.44 -10.59
N VAL A 99 -31.78 -5.29 -9.62
CA VAL A 99 -31.89 -5.95 -8.31
C VAL A 99 -32.27 -4.93 -7.25
N LEU A 100 -31.44 -3.92 -7.02
CA LEU A 100 -31.70 -2.91 -5.99
C LEU A 100 -32.86 -1.97 -6.33
N GLY A 101 -33.14 -1.75 -7.62
CA GLY A 101 -34.30 -0.95 -8.06
C GLY A 101 -35.65 -1.65 -7.92
N VAL A 102 -35.67 -2.96 -7.64
CA VAL A 102 -36.89 -3.79 -7.61
C VAL A 102 -37.11 -4.43 -6.24
N LEU A 103 -36.05 -4.74 -5.50
CA LEU A 103 -36.10 -5.43 -4.21
C LEU A 103 -35.97 -4.48 -3.01
N PRO A 104 -36.39 -4.90 -1.80
CA PRO A 104 -36.42 -4.04 -0.62
C PRO A 104 -35.03 -3.55 -0.19
N PRO A 105 -34.88 -2.27 0.21
CA PRO A 105 -33.59 -1.68 0.56
C PRO A 105 -32.97 -2.26 1.85
N ASP A 106 -33.78 -2.84 2.74
CA ASP A 106 -33.35 -3.32 4.05
C ASP A 106 -32.82 -4.77 4.06
N GLU A 107 -32.90 -5.46 2.92
CA GLU A 107 -32.38 -6.83 2.78
C GLU A 107 -30.86 -6.86 2.70
N LYS A 108 -30.26 -7.90 3.28
CA LYS A 108 -28.82 -8.15 3.17
C LYS A 108 -28.54 -9.08 2.00
N TYR A 109 -27.62 -8.67 1.12
CA TYR A 109 -27.22 -9.46 -0.03
C TYR A 109 -25.78 -9.92 0.11
N LYS A 110 -25.54 -11.18 -0.26
CA LYS A 110 -24.21 -11.76 -0.38
C LYS A 110 -23.90 -12.04 -1.84
N ILE A 111 -22.90 -11.34 -2.35
CA ILE A 111 -22.46 -11.39 -3.73
C ILE A 111 -21.12 -12.14 -3.77
N THR A 112 -21.00 -13.11 -4.66
CA THR A 112 -19.75 -13.82 -4.93
C THR A 112 -19.37 -13.65 -6.38
N TRP A 113 -18.15 -13.21 -6.65
CA TRP A 113 -17.59 -13.08 -7.98
C TRP A 113 -16.45 -14.08 -8.18
N TYR A 114 -16.47 -14.77 -9.32
CA TYR A 114 -15.33 -15.51 -9.86
C TYR A 114 -14.84 -14.79 -11.12
N VAL A 115 -13.68 -14.15 -11.02
CA VAL A 115 -13.14 -13.31 -12.08
C VAL A 115 -11.88 -13.90 -12.70
N SER A 116 -11.81 -13.85 -14.02
CA SER A 116 -10.64 -14.30 -14.78
C SER A 116 -9.38 -13.46 -14.51
N TRP A 117 -9.56 -12.16 -14.25
CA TRP A 117 -8.55 -11.21 -13.80
C TRP A 117 -9.13 -10.42 -12.63
N SER A 118 -8.31 -10.10 -11.64
CA SER A 118 -8.71 -9.19 -10.57
C SER A 118 -9.07 -7.80 -11.13
N PRO A 119 -9.95 -7.04 -10.44
CA PRO A 119 -10.38 -5.72 -10.90
C PRO A 119 -9.21 -4.76 -11.11
N CYS A 120 -9.24 -3.97 -12.18
CA CYS A 120 -8.26 -2.90 -12.42
C CYS A 120 -8.49 -1.70 -11.48
N ASN A 121 -7.56 -0.74 -11.48
CA ASN A 121 -7.54 0.43 -10.59
C ASN A 121 -8.88 1.17 -10.56
N GLU A 122 -9.41 1.53 -11.73
CA GLU A 122 -10.69 2.24 -11.86
C GLU A 122 -11.90 1.39 -11.41
N CYS A 123 -11.90 0.09 -11.73
CA CYS A 123 -12.99 -0.80 -11.35
C CYS A 123 -12.98 -1.07 -9.85
N ALA A 124 -11.81 -1.27 -9.26
CA ALA A 124 -11.64 -1.47 -7.83
C ALA A 124 -12.15 -0.25 -7.04
N GLU A 125 -11.85 0.97 -7.49
CA GLU A 125 -12.38 2.20 -6.88
C GLU A 125 -13.91 2.27 -6.99
N LYS A 126 -14.46 2.06 -8.19
CA LYS A 126 -15.92 2.10 -8.40
C LYS A 126 -16.67 1.08 -7.54
N VAL A 127 -16.14 -0.13 -7.42
CA VAL A 127 -16.71 -1.17 -6.56
C VAL A 127 -16.57 -0.79 -5.09
N ALA A 128 -15.44 -0.21 -4.67
CA ALA A 128 -15.25 0.26 -3.30
C ALA A 128 -16.28 1.35 -2.93
N SER A 129 -16.44 2.37 -3.78
CA SER A 129 -17.45 3.43 -3.57
C SER A 129 -18.88 2.87 -3.55
N PHE A 130 -19.16 1.86 -4.36
CA PHE A 130 -20.46 1.18 -4.36
C PHE A 130 -20.73 0.45 -3.03
N LEU A 131 -19.72 -0.19 -2.44
CA LEU A 131 -19.85 -0.85 -1.13
C LEU A 131 -19.99 0.16 0.01
N ASP A 132 -19.29 1.29 -0.04
CA ASP A 132 -19.41 2.33 0.98
C ASP A 132 -20.82 2.93 1.07
N THR A 133 -21.50 3.02 -0.08
CA THR A 133 -22.88 3.51 -0.19
C THR A 133 -23.94 2.47 0.17
N HIS A 134 -23.61 1.17 0.09
CA HIS A 134 -24.55 0.07 0.30
C HIS A 134 -24.06 -0.89 1.40
N ARG A 135 -24.23 -0.48 2.67
CA ARG A 135 -23.73 -1.23 3.85
C ARG A 135 -24.39 -2.58 4.10
N ASN A 136 -25.50 -2.88 3.43
CA ASN A 136 -26.21 -4.16 3.47
C ASN A 136 -25.60 -5.23 2.55
N LEU A 137 -24.57 -4.88 1.78
CA LEU A 137 -23.92 -5.79 0.84
C LEU A 137 -22.66 -6.44 1.43
N SER A 138 -22.50 -7.74 1.19
CA SER A 138 -21.25 -8.46 1.39
C SER A 138 -20.74 -8.96 0.04
N LEU A 139 -19.53 -8.57 -0.34
CA LEU A 139 -18.91 -8.96 -1.61
C LEU A 139 -17.68 -9.84 -1.37
N ALA A 140 -17.65 -11.01 -1.99
CA ALA A 140 -16.48 -11.87 -2.08
C ALA A 140 -16.00 -11.96 -3.53
N ILE A 141 -14.72 -11.68 -3.78
CA ILE A 141 -14.09 -11.68 -5.10
C ILE A 141 -12.99 -12.73 -5.14
N PHE A 142 -13.20 -13.79 -5.91
CA PHE A 142 -12.22 -14.82 -6.19
C PHE A 142 -11.60 -14.60 -7.56
N SER A 143 -10.32 -14.25 -7.60
CA SER A 143 -9.59 -13.94 -8.83
C SER A 143 -8.71 -15.10 -9.29
N SER A 144 -8.82 -15.51 -10.55
CA SER A 144 -7.92 -16.51 -11.15
C SER A 144 -6.48 -15.99 -11.28
N ARG A 145 -6.33 -14.71 -11.63
CA ARG A 145 -5.03 -14.06 -11.81
C ARG A 145 -5.09 -12.61 -11.33
N LEU A 146 -3.98 -12.14 -10.78
CA LEU A 146 -3.82 -10.72 -10.47
C LEU A 146 -3.39 -9.95 -11.73
N TYR A 147 -4.07 -8.83 -12.02
CA TYR A 147 -3.85 -8.05 -13.25
C TYR A 147 -2.47 -7.38 -13.29
N TYR A 148 -2.29 -6.25 -12.58
CA TYR A 148 -1.04 -5.50 -12.52
C TYR A 148 -0.48 -5.50 -11.10
N PHE A 149 -0.27 -6.69 -10.53
CA PHE A 149 0.20 -6.85 -9.15
C PHE A 149 1.56 -6.18 -8.85
N TRP A 150 2.31 -5.77 -9.87
CA TRP A 150 3.58 -5.04 -9.74
C TRP A 150 3.42 -3.51 -9.70
N ASP A 151 2.26 -2.98 -10.09
CA ASP A 151 1.98 -1.55 -10.15
C ASP A 151 1.51 -1.04 -8.77
N PRO A 152 2.18 -0.05 -8.15
CA PRO A 152 1.77 0.49 -6.86
C PRO A 152 0.34 1.04 -6.83
N ASP A 153 -0.11 1.76 -7.87
CA ASP A 153 -1.48 2.33 -7.86
C ASP A 153 -2.53 1.22 -7.87
N TYR A 154 -2.28 0.15 -8.63
CA TYR A 154 -3.09 -1.07 -8.59
C TYR A 154 -3.18 -1.69 -7.19
N GLN A 155 -2.05 -1.78 -6.48
CA GLN A 155 -2.00 -2.32 -5.13
C GLN A 155 -2.83 -1.48 -4.16
N ASP A 156 -2.72 -0.16 -4.24
CA ASP A 156 -3.44 0.79 -3.39
C ASP A 156 -4.95 0.68 -3.59
N LYS A 157 -5.40 0.60 -4.84
CA LYS A 157 -6.83 0.44 -5.17
C LYS A 157 -7.39 -0.90 -4.73
N LEU A 158 -6.60 -1.98 -4.82
CA LEU A 158 -7.03 -3.28 -4.30
C LEU A 158 -7.09 -3.30 -2.76
N ARG A 159 -6.17 -2.60 -2.08
CA ARG A 159 -6.24 -2.38 -0.62
C ARG A 159 -7.48 -1.59 -0.22
N ARG A 160 -7.78 -0.49 -0.93
CA ARG A 160 -8.99 0.32 -0.70
C ARG A 160 -10.27 -0.50 -0.87
N LEU A 161 -10.33 -1.35 -1.90
CA LEU A 161 -11.46 -2.26 -2.11
C LEU A 161 -11.62 -3.25 -0.94
N ASN A 162 -10.53 -3.79 -0.42
CA ASN A 162 -10.57 -4.64 0.77
C ASN A 162 -11.00 -3.87 2.04
N GLN A 163 -10.56 -2.62 2.19
CA GLN A 163 -10.97 -1.74 3.30
C GLN A 163 -12.45 -1.35 3.23
N ALA A 164 -13.04 -1.27 2.04
CA ALA A 164 -14.48 -1.08 1.84
C ALA A 164 -15.32 -2.30 2.26
N GLY A 165 -14.69 -3.40 2.69
CA GLY A 165 -15.36 -4.61 3.16
C GLY A 165 -15.45 -5.74 2.14
N ALA A 166 -14.88 -5.59 0.93
CA ALA A 166 -14.81 -6.69 -0.02
C ALA A 166 -13.80 -7.76 0.43
N GLN A 167 -14.20 -9.02 0.42
CA GLN A 167 -13.31 -10.15 0.68
C GLN A 167 -12.62 -10.56 -0.61
N ILE A 168 -11.31 -10.31 -0.74
CA ILE A 168 -10.57 -10.57 -1.98
C ILE A 168 -9.66 -11.79 -1.78
N ALA A 169 -9.78 -12.80 -2.64
CA ALA A 169 -8.98 -14.03 -2.59
C ALA A 169 -8.54 -14.48 -4.00
N ALA A 170 -7.46 -15.27 -4.05
CA ALA A 170 -7.09 -15.99 -5.27
C ALA A 170 -7.92 -17.28 -5.38
N MET A 171 -8.34 -17.66 -6.59
CA MET A 171 -9.07 -18.92 -6.80
C MET A 171 -8.16 -20.13 -6.57
N ASP A 172 -8.58 -20.98 -5.65
CA ASP A 172 -7.96 -22.25 -5.33
C ASP A 172 -8.74 -23.41 -6.00
N PHE A 173 -8.37 -24.67 -5.79
CA PHE A 173 -8.96 -25.80 -6.52
C PHE A 173 -10.50 -25.89 -6.35
N PRO A 174 -11.08 -25.86 -5.13
CA PRO A 174 -12.51 -25.87 -4.93
C PRO A 174 -13.22 -24.65 -5.54
N GLU A 175 -12.58 -23.48 -5.58
CA GLU A 175 -13.18 -22.29 -6.24
C GLU A 175 -13.25 -22.48 -7.75
N PHE A 176 -12.22 -23.08 -8.37
CA PHE A 176 -12.29 -23.44 -9.80
C PHE A 176 -13.36 -24.49 -10.07
N GLU A 177 -13.49 -25.49 -9.21
CA GLU A 177 -14.51 -26.54 -9.34
C GLU A 177 -15.93 -25.99 -9.16
N LYS A 178 -16.16 -25.16 -8.14
CA LYS A 178 -17.44 -24.45 -7.93
C LYS A 178 -17.79 -23.59 -9.15
N CYS A 179 -16.83 -22.82 -9.66
CA CYS A 179 -17.05 -21.96 -10.81
C CYS A 179 -17.36 -22.79 -12.08
N TRP A 180 -16.65 -23.91 -12.28
CA TRP A 180 -16.91 -24.84 -13.37
C TRP A 180 -18.33 -25.45 -13.31
N ASN A 181 -18.74 -25.92 -12.13
CA ASN A 181 -20.04 -26.58 -11.96
C ASN A 181 -21.22 -25.62 -12.13
N LYS A 182 -21.07 -24.35 -11.73
CA LYS A 182 -22.16 -23.36 -11.78
C LYS A 182 -22.25 -22.57 -13.07
N PHE A 183 -21.12 -22.30 -13.74
CA PHE A 183 -21.05 -21.30 -14.81
C PHE A 183 -20.51 -21.83 -16.14
N VAL A 184 -20.19 -23.11 -16.25
CA VAL A 184 -19.67 -23.72 -17.48
C VAL A 184 -20.63 -24.78 -17.97
N ASP A 185 -20.92 -24.74 -19.27
CA ASP A 185 -21.60 -25.82 -19.96
C ASP A 185 -20.64 -27.02 -20.06
N ASN A 186 -20.69 -27.89 -19.07
CA ASN A 186 -19.68 -28.92 -18.81
C ASN A 186 -20.06 -30.31 -19.33
N ASP A 187 -21.23 -30.47 -19.97
CA ASP A 187 -21.78 -31.77 -20.40
C ASP A 187 -21.77 -32.85 -19.30
N GLY A 188 -21.93 -32.46 -18.03
CA GLY A 188 -21.86 -33.38 -16.88
C GLY A 188 -20.43 -33.84 -16.53
N LYS A 189 -19.39 -33.27 -17.16
CA LYS A 189 -17.99 -33.62 -16.89
C LYS A 189 -17.47 -32.86 -15.67
N SER A 190 -16.71 -33.55 -14.83
CA SER A 190 -16.00 -32.93 -13.70
C SER A 190 -14.87 -32.00 -14.16
N PHE A 191 -14.55 -31.02 -13.33
CA PHE A 191 -13.44 -30.09 -13.59
C PHE A 191 -12.10 -30.82 -13.61
N ARG A 192 -11.39 -30.77 -14.74
CA ARG A 192 -10.03 -31.31 -14.85
C ARG A 192 -9.01 -30.20 -14.62
N PRO A 193 -8.18 -30.24 -13.56
CA PRO A 193 -7.19 -29.20 -13.29
C PRO A 193 -6.06 -29.23 -14.33
N TRP A 194 -5.57 -28.05 -14.71
CA TRP A 194 -4.40 -27.94 -15.59
C TRP A 194 -3.09 -28.14 -14.84
N LYS A 195 -2.02 -28.44 -15.59
CA LYS A 195 -0.65 -28.54 -15.04
C LYS A 195 -0.28 -27.28 -14.25
N ARG A 196 0.28 -27.48 -13.05
CA ARG A 196 0.76 -26.44 -12.12
C ARG A 196 -0.31 -25.53 -11.51
N LEU A 197 -1.59 -25.90 -11.52
CA LEU A 197 -2.67 -25.12 -10.88
C LEU A 197 -2.32 -24.71 -9.43
N LYS A 198 -1.95 -25.67 -8.58
CA LYS A 198 -1.59 -25.42 -7.17
C LYS A 198 -0.36 -24.52 -7.00
N ILE A 199 0.67 -24.71 -7.82
CA ILE A 199 1.90 -23.89 -7.79
C ILE A 199 1.60 -22.44 -8.18
N ASN A 200 0.73 -22.25 -9.16
CA ASN A 200 0.31 -20.94 -9.59
C ASN A 200 -0.63 -20.28 -8.59
N PHE A 201 -1.56 -21.03 -8.00
CA PHE A 201 -2.41 -20.54 -6.91
C PHE A 201 -1.55 -19.98 -5.78
N ARG A 202 -0.57 -20.75 -5.28
CA ARG A 202 0.38 -20.28 -4.25
C ARG A 202 1.09 -18.99 -4.64
N PHE A 203 1.41 -18.81 -5.92
CA PHE A 203 2.02 -17.56 -6.40
C PHE A 203 1.03 -16.39 -6.34
N GLN A 204 -0.19 -16.57 -6.87
CA GLN A 204 -1.22 -15.53 -6.87
C GLN A 204 -1.65 -15.16 -5.44
N ASP A 205 -1.88 -16.16 -4.59
CA ASP A 205 -2.25 -15.99 -3.18
C ASP A 205 -1.17 -15.28 -2.37
N ASN A 206 0.11 -15.69 -2.49
CA ASN A 206 1.20 -14.98 -1.82
C ASN A 206 1.31 -13.52 -2.28
N LYS A 207 1.13 -13.25 -3.58
CA LYS A 207 1.16 -11.88 -4.09
C LYS A 207 -0.02 -11.07 -3.61
N LEU A 208 -1.21 -11.65 -3.57
CA LEU A 208 -2.40 -10.98 -3.06
C LEU A 208 -2.25 -10.68 -1.57
N ARG A 209 -1.76 -11.63 -0.77
CA ARG A 209 -1.46 -11.42 0.65
C ARG A 209 -0.41 -10.32 0.85
N ASP A 210 0.64 -10.28 0.02
CA ASP A 210 1.63 -9.20 0.06
C ASP A 210 0.97 -7.83 -0.20
N ILE A 211 -0.01 -7.76 -1.11
CA ILE A 211 -0.75 -6.52 -1.44
C ILE A 211 -1.73 -6.14 -0.31
N LEU A 212 -2.49 -7.10 0.21
CA LEU A 212 -3.55 -6.87 1.19
C LEU A 212 -3.04 -6.78 2.63
N ARG A 213 -1.77 -7.10 2.89
CA ARG A 213 -1.16 -7.01 4.21
C ARG A 213 -1.35 -5.61 4.78
N ASN A 214 -1.92 -5.58 5.98
CA ASN A 214 -2.32 -4.41 6.73
C ASN A 214 -1.21 -3.32 6.73
N PRO A 215 -1.51 -2.03 6.46
CA PRO A 215 -0.54 -0.92 6.51
C PRO A 215 0.15 -0.74 7.87
N VAL A 216 -0.27 -1.51 8.89
CA VAL A 216 0.36 -1.52 10.22
C VAL A 216 1.75 -2.18 10.19
N SER A 217 2.01 -3.06 9.22
CA SER A 217 3.33 -3.66 9.01
C SER A 217 3.79 -3.40 7.57
N LEU A 218 4.71 -2.47 7.40
CA LEU A 218 5.10 -1.93 6.10
C LEU A 218 6.28 -2.69 5.47
N LEU A 219 6.99 -3.50 6.26
CA LEU A 219 8.15 -4.26 5.83
C LEU A 219 8.04 -5.74 6.22
N ARG A 220 8.56 -6.62 5.35
CA ARG A 220 8.82 -8.01 5.71
C ARG A 220 10.11 -8.11 6.52
N GLU A 221 10.19 -9.11 7.39
CA GLU A 221 11.36 -9.38 8.25
C GLU A 221 12.67 -9.50 7.46
N ASP A 222 12.63 -10.19 6.31
CA ASP A 222 13.78 -10.37 5.42
C ASP A 222 14.26 -9.03 4.85
N ILE A 223 13.32 -8.18 4.43
CA ILE A 223 13.62 -6.86 3.87
C ILE A 223 14.23 -5.96 4.94
N PHE A 224 13.63 -5.90 6.12
CA PHE A 224 14.16 -5.09 7.22
C PHE A 224 15.59 -5.52 7.58
N SER A 225 15.78 -6.81 7.84
CA SER A 225 17.07 -7.38 8.25
C SER A 225 18.18 -7.17 7.22
N LEU A 226 17.84 -7.07 5.93
CA LEU A 226 18.80 -6.81 4.85
C LEU A 226 19.06 -5.32 4.62
N GLN A 227 18.00 -4.51 4.60
CA GLN A 227 18.05 -3.11 4.21
C GLN A 227 18.44 -2.18 5.37
N PHE A 228 17.97 -2.45 6.58
CA PHE A 228 18.31 -1.69 7.79
C PHE A 228 19.60 -2.18 8.46
N ASN A 229 20.24 -3.23 7.93
CA ASN A 229 21.50 -3.73 8.49
C ASN A 229 22.62 -2.70 8.50
N ASN A 230 23.14 -2.33 9.67
CA ASN A 230 24.15 -1.27 9.80
C ASN A 230 25.59 -1.69 9.43
N ARG A 231 25.80 -2.92 8.94
CA ARG A 231 27.13 -3.33 8.44
C ARG A 231 27.49 -2.59 7.15
N HIS A 232 28.78 -2.34 6.95
CA HIS A 232 29.30 -1.74 5.71
C HIS A 232 29.03 -2.61 4.47
N ARG A 233 29.12 -3.94 4.60
CA ARG A 233 28.77 -4.92 3.55
C ARG A 233 27.81 -5.97 4.10
N VAL A 234 26.76 -6.30 3.34
CA VAL A 234 25.89 -7.46 3.61
C VAL A 234 26.53 -8.68 2.98
N LYS A 235 26.56 -9.81 3.69
CA LYS A 235 26.99 -11.08 3.09
C LYS A 235 25.98 -11.50 2.01
N PRO A 236 26.41 -12.02 0.86
CA PRO A 236 25.50 -12.56 -0.15
C PRO A 236 24.59 -13.63 0.49
N VAL A 237 23.29 -13.54 0.25
CA VAL A 237 22.34 -14.61 0.59
C VAL A 237 22.23 -15.50 -0.64
N GLN A 238 22.57 -16.78 -0.52
CA GLN A 238 22.43 -17.79 -1.58
C GLN A 238 23.11 -17.40 -2.92
N HIS A 239 24.35 -16.92 -2.87
CA HIS A 239 25.17 -16.58 -4.05
C HIS A 239 24.63 -15.46 -4.97
N ARG A 240 23.72 -14.60 -4.48
CA ARG A 240 23.27 -13.40 -5.21
C ARG A 240 23.81 -12.13 -4.56
N TYR A 241 24.38 -11.24 -5.37
CA TYR A 241 24.66 -9.88 -4.96
C TYR A 241 23.35 -9.15 -4.68
N TYR A 242 23.19 -8.61 -3.48
CA TYR A 242 21.99 -7.91 -3.05
C TYR A 242 22.21 -6.40 -3.13
N GLN A 243 21.40 -5.72 -3.94
CA GLN A 243 21.43 -4.26 -4.05
C GLN A 243 20.63 -3.65 -2.89
N ARG A 244 21.33 -2.91 -2.02
CA ARG A 244 20.65 -2.10 -1.00
C ARG A 244 19.86 -0.98 -1.66
N LYS A 245 18.65 -0.78 -1.15
CA LYS A 245 17.74 0.30 -1.53
C LYS A 245 17.58 1.25 -0.35
N THR A 246 17.08 2.45 -0.62
CA THR A 246 16.77 3.40 0.44
C THR A 246 15.31 3.22 0.85
N TYR A 247 15.11 2.84 2.11
CA TYR A 247 13.83 2.91 2.79
C TYR A 247 13.85 4.04 3.83
N LEU A 248 12.69 4.69 3.99
CA LEU A 248 12.35 5.66 5.01
C LEU A 248 11.02 5.23 5.62
N CYS A 249 11.02 4.78 6.86
CA CYS A 249 9.80 4.55 7.62
C CYS A 249 9.54 5.76 8.54
N TYR A 250 8.30 6.19 8.70
CA TYR A 250 7.97 7.37 9.51
C TYR A 250 6.80 7.09 10.44
N LEU A 251 6.86 7.69 11.63
CA LEU A 251 5.81 7.71 12.65
C LEU A 251 5.45 9.18 12.91
N LEU A 252 4.20 9.54 12.68
CA LEU A 252 3.65 10.87 12.90
C LEU A 252 2.71 10.81 14.10
N GLU A 253 3.09 11.51 15.16
CA GLU A 253 2.36 11.62 16.41
C GLU A 253 1.66 12.99 16.46
N GLN A 254 0.33 12.97 16.58
CA GLN A 254 -0.48 14.18 16.73
C GLN A 254 -0.83 14.39 18.20
N HIS A 255 -0.84 15.64 18.66
CA HIS A 255 -1.18 15.99 20.05
C HIS A 255 -2.63 15.70 20.46
N ASN A 256 -3.53 15.41 19.50
CA ASN A 256 -4.96 15.23 19.75
C ASN A 256 -5.37 13.80 20.18
N GLY A 257 -4.42 12.96 20.60
CA GLY A 257 -4.72 11.59 21.09
C GLY A 257 -5.22 10.61 20.01
N GLN A 258 -5.12 10.97 18.73
CA GLN A 258 -5.39 10.05 17.62
C GLN A 258 -4.27 9.03 17.48
N GLN A 259 -4.56 7.86 16.90
CA GLN A 259 -3.54 6.86 16.62
C GLN A 259 -2.45 7.44 15.70
N PRO A 260 -1.16 7.17 15.99
CA PRO A 260 -0.07 7.72 15.21
C PRO A 260 -0.13 7.20 13.77
N LEU A 261 -0.02 8.12 12.81
CA LEU A 261 0.03 7.77 11.40
C LEU A 261 1.42 7.19 11.10
N LYS A 262 1.47 6.04 10.44
CA LYS A 262 2.73 5.40 10.07
C LYS A 262 2.78 5.00 8.61
N GLY A 263 3.95 5.17 8.01
CA GLY A 263 4.22 4.82 6.62
C GLY A 263 5.65 4.34 6.41
N CYS A 264 5.90 3.62 5.33
CA CYS A 264 7.27 3.29 4.92
C CYS A 264 7.42 3.34 3.40
N LEU A 265 8.39 4.15 2.98
CA LEU A 265 8.61 4.55 1.61
C LEU A 265 9.93 3.97 1.12
N GLN A 266 9.90 3.43 -0.09
CA GLN A 266 11.10 2.98 -0.80
C GLN A 266 11.41 3.97 -1.93
N ASN A 267 12.68 4.26 -2.14
CA ASN A 267 13.12 5.04 -3.29
C ASN A 267 12.63 4.44 -4.63
N LYS A 268 12.21 5.33 -5.54
CA LYS A 268 11.70 5.03 -6.88
C LYS A 268 12.69 5.56 -7.93
N LYS A 269 12.51 5.18 -9.20
CA LYS A 269 13.37 5.67 -10.29
C LYS A 269 13.28 7.20 -10.35
N GLY A 270 14.41 7.89 -10.13
CA GLY A 270 14.49 9.35 -10.17
C GLY A 270 13.96 10.10 -8.94
N LYS A 271 13.42 9.41 -7.92
CA LYS A 271 12.96 10.04 -6.66
C LYS A 271 13.50 9.32 -5.43
N HIS A 272 14.13 10.09 -4.55
CA HIS A 272 14.63 9.60 -3.26
C HIS A 272 13.48 9.42 -2.26
N ALA A 273 13.68 8.56 -1.25
CA ALA A 273 12.63 8.24 -0.28
C ALA A 273 12.24 9.46 0.58
N GLU A 274 13.22 10.31 0.86
CA GLU A 274 13.09 11.58 1.57
C GLU A 274 12.20 12.57 0.83
N ILE A 275 12.30 12.62 -0.50
CA ILE A 275 11.46 13.52 -1.33
C ILE A 275 10.04 12.98 -1.41
N LEU A 276 9.87 11.66 -1.56
CA LEU A 276 8.55 11.03 -1.49
C LEU A 276 7.87 11.27 -0.15
N PHE A 277 8.64 11.25 0.94
CA PHE A 277 8.17 11.58 2.27
C PHE A 277 7.68 13.03 2.35
N ILE A 278 8.45 14.00 1.86
CA ILE A 278 8.02 15.42 1.85
C ILE A 278 6.75 15.60 1.00
N ASP A 279 6.69 14.99 -0.19
CA ASP A 279 5.51 15.05 -1.08
C ASP A 279 4.26 14.53 -0.34
N GLU A 280 4.38 13.43 0.41
CA GLU A 280 3.29 12.85 1.20
C GLU A 280 2.91 13.74 2.38
N MET A 281 3.88 14.29 3.11
CA MET A 281 3.62 15.16 4.26
C MET A 281 2.98 16.50 3.86
N ARG A 282 3.38 17.08 2.72
CA ARG A 282 2.75 18.31 2.19
C ARG A 282 1.31 18.12 1.75
N SER A 283 0.89 16.88 1.49
CA SER A 283 -0.52 16.57 1.17
C SER A 283 -1.41 16.49 2.40
N LEU A 284 -0.82 16.53 3.61
CA LEU A 284 -1.53 16.50 4.89
C LEU A 284 -1.61 17.91 5.48
N GLU A 285 -2.74 18.22 6.13
CA GLU A 285 -2.84 19.41 6.97
C GLU A 285 -2.10 19.16 8.29
N LEU A 286 -0.84 19.57 8.36
CA LEU A 286 0.02 19.36 9.53
C LEU A 286 -0.18 20.49 10.55
N GLY A 287 -0.71 20.14 11.73
CA GLY A 287 -0.71 21.02 12.91
C GLY A 287 0.60 20.89 13.72
N GLN A 288 0.51 21.05 15.05
CA GLN A 288 1.62 20.79 15.95
C GLN A 288 1.86 19.26 16.07
N VAL A 289 2.87 18.76 15.36
CA VAL A 289 3.12 17.32 15.21
C VAL A 289 4.59 16.97 15.45
N GLN A 290 4.82 15.77 15.97
CA GLN A 290 6.14 15.16 16.04
C GLN A 290 6.24 14.06 14.99
N ILE A 291 7.28 14.10 14.14
CA ILE A 291 7.55 13.07 13.15
C ILE A 291 8.91 12.43 13.44
N THR A 292 8.90 11.12 13.62
CA THR A 292 10.11 10.30 13.76
C THR A 292 10.32 9.47 12.49
N CYS A 293 11.46 9.63 11.84
CA CYS A 293 11.83 8.90 10.64
C CYS A 293 12.98 7.92 10.90
N TYR A 294 12.87 6.70 10.38
CA TYR A 294 13.88 5.66 10.37
C TYR A 294 14.36 5.41 8.95
N LEU A 295 15.62 5.75 8.67
CA LEU A 295 16.21 5.64 7.35
C LEU A 295 17.28 4.55 7.31
N THR A 296 17.31 3.87 6.18
CA THR A 296 18.41 2.95 5.83
C THR A 296 19.74 3.68 5.56
N TRP A 297 19.70 4.90 5.03
CA TRP A 297 20.85 5.73 4.70
C TRP A 297 20.57 7.17 5.09
N SER A 298 21.59 7.91 5.54
CA SER A 298 21.43 9.33 5.83
C SER A 298 21.09 10.11 4.55
N PRO A 299 20.32 11.22 4.64
CA PRO A 299 19.95 12.01 3.48
C PRO A 299 21.15 12.49 2.65
N CYS A 300 20.98 12.59 1.34
CA CYS A 300 21.95 13.25 0.46
C CYS A 300 21.83 14.80 0.57
N PRO A 301 22.77 15.59 0.02
CA PRO A 301 22.76 17.05 0.15
C PRO A 301 21.45 17.69 -0.33
N ASN A 302 20.93 17.27 -1.49
CA ASN A 302 19.68 17.80 -2.03
C ASN A 302 18.49 17.44 -1.13
N CYS A 303 18.39 16.17 -0.69
CA CYS A 303 17.34 15.77 0.25
C CYS A 303 17.43 16.49 1.59
N ALA A 304 18.65 16.75 2.08
CA ALA A 304 18.89 17.51 3.29
C ALA A 304 18.39 18.95 3.16
N GLN A 305 18.67 19.59 2.02
CA GLN A 305 18.18 20.94 1.74
C GLN A 305 16.64 20.99 1.65
N GLU A 306 16.02 20.04 0.97
CA GLU A 306 14.55 19.95 0.86
C GLU A 306 13.88 19.69 2.22
N LEU A 307 14.46 18.81 3.05
CA LEU A 307 13.97 18.57 4.41
C LEU A 307 14.13 19.82 5.30
N ALA A 308 15.23 20.56 5.16
CA ALA A 308 15.45 21.81 5.85
C ALA A 308 14.42 22.88 5.43
N ALA A 309 14.15 23.02 4.13
CA ALA A 309 13.11 23.91 3.61
C ALA A 309 11.73 23.51 4.14
N PHE A 310 11.39 22.23 4.10
CA PHE A 310 10.13 21.71 4.65
C PHE A 310 9.96 22.02 6.14
N LYS A 311 11.04 21.95 6.93
CA LYS A 311 11.04 22.33 8.35
C LYS A 311 10.91 23.84 8.55
N SER A 312 11.48 24.66 7.66
CA SER A 312 11.29 26.12 7.67
C SER A 312 9.85 26.51 7.35
N ASP A 313 9.18 25.80 6.45
CA ASP A 313 7.76 26.00 6.12
C ASP A 313 6.83 25.63 7.32
N HIS A 314 7.30 24.75 8.22
CA HIS A 314 6.54 24.25 9.38
C HIS A 314 7.32 24.44 10.69
N PRO A 315 7.35 25.65 11.27
CA PRO A 315 8.16 25.96 12.45
C PRO A 315 7.78 25.13 13.69
N ASP A 316 6.52 24.72 13.81
CA ASP A 316 6.02 23.92 14.95
C ASP A 316 6.29 22.42 14.83
N LEU A 317 6.72 21.93 13.65
CA LEU A 317 7.02 20.53 13.40
C LEU A 317 8.30 20.09 14.13
N VAL A 318 8.25 19.03 14.93
CA VAL A 318 9.45 18.38 15.47
C VAL A 318 9.81 17.19 14.59
N LEU A 319 10.85 17.33 13.76
CA LEU A 319 11.33 16.27 12.88
C LEU A 319 12.60 15.62 13.44
N ARG A 320 12.50 14.32 13.76
CA ARG A 320 13.62 13.48 14.22
C ARG A 320 13.95 12.42 13.16
N ILE A 321 15.23 12.28 12.84
CA ILE A 321 15.72 11.36 11.81
C ILE A 321 16.76 10.43 12.44
N TYR A 322 16.44 9.15 12.47
CA TYR A 322 17.38 8.09 12.81
C TYR A 322 17.85 7.38 11.55
N THR A 323 19.16 7.27 11.36
CA THR A 323 19.74 6.56 10.22
C THR A 323 20.54 5.33 10.63
N SER A 324 20.35 4.23 9.93
CA SER A 324 21.15 3.02 10.10
C SER A 324 22.61 3.25 9.68
N ARG A 325 22.84 4.09 8.65
CA ARG A 325 24.16 4.27 8.01
C ARG A 325 24.32 5.66 7.40
N LEU A 326 25.55 6.16 7.36
CA LEU A 326 25.83 7.44 6.73
C LEU A 326 26.14 7.27 5.24
N TYR A 327 25.41 8.00 4.39
CA TYR A 327 25.57 7.97 2.94
C TYR A 327 26.69 8.90 2.49
N PHE A 328 27.69 8.34 1.80
CA PHE A 328 28.85 9.08 1.26
C PHE A 328 29.50 10.08 2.24
N HIS A 329 29.55 9.73 3.53
CA HIS A 329 29.98 10.60 4.63
C HIS A 329 31.46 11.03 4.59
N TRP A 330 32.24 10.51 3.65
CA TRP A 330 33.61 10.96 3.37
C TRP A 330 33.66 12.16 2.41
N ARG A 331 32.58 12.43 1.66
CA ARG A 331 32.48 13.58 0.76
C ARG A 331 31.99 14.81 1.52
N ARG A 332 32.67 15.94 1.31
CA ARG A 332 32.38 17.23 1.97
C ARG A 332 30.94 17.71 1.77
N LYS A 333 30.40 17.64 0.55
CA LYS A 333 29.00 18.03 0.25
C LYS A 333 27.97 17.28 1.10
N TYR A 334 28.19 15.99 1.37
CA TYR A 334 27.28 15.16 2.18
C TYR A 334 27.37 15.51 3.65
N GLN A 335 28.57 15.82 4.14
CA GLN A 335 28.77 16.35 5.49
C GLN A 335 28.05 17.70 5.65
N GLU A 336 28.18 18.59 4.66
CA GLU A 336 27.49 19.89 4.63
C GLU A 336 25.96 19.74 4.65
N GLY A 337 25.41 18.79 3.90
CA GLY A 337 23.97 18.48 3.96
C GLY A 337 23.51 18.07 5.36
N LEU A 338 24.25 17.18 6.04
CA LEU A 338 23.91 16.78 7.42
C LEU A 338 24.03 17.96 8.40
N CYS A 339 25.05 18.81 8.23
CA CYS A 339 25.19 20.03 9.01
C CYS A 339 24.05 21.03 8.78
N CYS A 340 23.56 21.14 7.55
CA CYS A 340 22.41 21.97 7.22
C CYS A 340 21.16 21.51 7.98
N LEU A 341 20.89 20.20 8.03
CA LEU A 341 19.76 19.65 8.79
C LEU A 341 19.81 20.06 10.26
N TRP A 342 20.98 19.94 10.92
CA TRP A 342 21.12 20.33 12.32
C TRP A 342 20.90 21.81 12.56
N ARG A 343 21.44 22.67 11.68
CA ARG A 343 21.25 24.13 11.77
C ARG A 343 19.80 24.54 11.57
N SER A 344 19.04 23.77 10.80
CA SER A 344 17.60 23.94 10.61
C SER A 344 16.74 23.32 11.72
N GLY A 345 17.35 22.84 12.82
CA GLY A 345 16.63 22.27 13.96
C GLY A 345 16.17 20.82 13.77
N ILE A 346 16.61 20.12 12.71
CA ILE A 346 16.28 18.71 12.48
C ILE A 346 17.33 17.85 13.18
N GLN A 347 16.89 17.00 14.12
CA GLN A 347 17.78 16.08 14.82
C GLN A 347 18.08 14.88 13.93
N VAL A 348 19.35 14.67 13.61
CA VAL A 348 19.83 13.48 12.88
C VAL A 348 20.79 12.70 13.74
N ASP A 349 20.43 11.45 14.04
CA ASP A 349 21.19 10.51 14.87
C ASP A 349 21.27 9.12 14.25
N VAL A 350 22.19 8.29 14.76
CA VAL A 350 22.37 6.91 14.28
C VAL A 350 21.48 5.96 15.08
N MET A 351 20.80 5.04 14.39
CA MET A 351 20.00 4.00 15.04
C MET A 351 20.86 3.11 15.94
N ASP A 352 20.50 3.04 17.22
CA ASP A 352 20.98 2.05 18.18
C ASP A 352 19.98 0.89 18.37
N LEU A 353 20.24 0.01 19.34
CA LEU A 353 19.39 -1.16 19.59
C LEU A 353 17.93 -0.75 19.87
N PRO A 354 17.62 0.19 20.79
CA PRO A 354 16.28 0.76 20.95
C PRO A 354 15.62 1.22 19.65
N GLN A 355 16.29 2.02 18.81
CA GLN A 355 15.64 2.49 17.57
C GLN A 355 15.44 1.39 16.53
N PHE A 356 16.32 0.39 16.47
CA PHE A 356 16.06 -0.79 15.63
C PHE A 356 14.87 -1.62 16.14
N ALA A 357 14.75 -1.79 17.46
CA ALA A 357 13.64 -2.52 18.07
C ALA A 357 12.32 -1.76 17.92
N ASP A 358 12.33 -0.44 18.08
CA ASP A 358 11.15 0.40 17.83
C ASP A 358 10.73 0.35 16.37
N CYS A 359 11.69 0.51 15.45
CA CYS A 359 11.39 0.42 14.02
C CYS A 359 10.90 -0.99 13.62
N TRP A 360 11.39 -2.05 14.25
CA TRP A 360 10.88 -3.39 14.05
C TRP A 360 9.42 -3.51 14.50
N THR A 361 9.14 -3.10 15.74
CA THR A 361 7.83 -3.19 16.37
C THR A 361 6.77 -2.40 15.60
N ASN A 362 7.13 -1.21 15.11
CA ASN A 362 6.20 -0.33 14.42
C ASN A 362 6.00 -0.67 12.94
N PHE A 363 7.01 -1.21 12.26
CA PHE A 363 7.02 -1.29 10.79
C PHE A 363 7.23 -2.69 10.21
N VAL A 364 7.58 -3.71 11.01
CA VAL A 364 7.87 -5.07 10.51
C VAL A 364 6.73 -6.02 10.83
N ASN A 365 6.35 -6.84 9.83
CA ASN A 365 5.35 -7.89 9.99
C ASN A 365 5.98 -9.12 10.66
N SER A 366 6.25 -9.04 11.96
CA SER A 366 6.78 -10.16 12.74
C SER A 366 5.90 -10.50 13.93
N GLN A 367 5.74 -11.80 14.18
CA GLN A 367 5.20 -12.32 15.44
C GLN A 367 6.30 -12.47 16.51
N SER A 368 7.54 -12.19 16.16
CA SER A 368 8.71 -12.35 17.02
C SER A 368 9.34 -10.99 17.38
N PRO A 369 9.96 -10.88 18.57
CA PRO A 369 10.69 -9.67 18.94
C PRO A 369 11.90 -9.46 18.02
N PHE A 370 12.40 -8.22 17.98
CA PHE A 370 13.59 -7.89 17.19
C PHE A 370 14.82 -8.62 17.73
N TRP A 371 15.50 -9.37 16.85
CA TRP A 371 16.78 -10.02 17.17
C TRP A 371 17.96 -9.26 16.54
N PRO A 372 18.88 -8.71 17.35
CA PRO A 372 20.01 -7.96 16.84
C PRO A 372 21.01 -8.86 16.09
N TRP A 373 21.47 -8.41 14.93
CA TRP A 373 22.53 -9.11 14.19
C TRP A 373 23.91 -8.90 14.83
N ASN A 374 24.86 -9.80 14.58
CA ASN A 374 26.20 -9.69 15.21
C ASN A 374 26.85 -8.34 14.91
N ASN A 375 27.47 -7.75 15.93
CA ASN A 375 28.12 -6.44 15.89
C ASN A 375 27.19 -5.23 15.64
N LEU A 376 25.86 -5.37 15.77
CA LEU A 376 24.92 -4.24 15.59
C LEU A 376 25.36 -3.04 16.43
N GLU A 377 25.49 -3.21 17.75
CA GLU A 377 25.84 -2.09 18.64
C GLU A 377 27.23 -1.51 18.37
N LYS A 378 28.22 -2.39 18.14
CA LYS A 378 29.60 -1.97 17.81
C LYS A 378 29.59 -1.08 16.55
N ASN A 379 28.83 -1.47 15.54
CA ASN A 379 28.68 -0.68 14.32
C ASN A 379 27.98 0.65 14.60
N SER A 380 26.85 0.64 15.31
CA SER A 380 26.13 1.87 15.69
C SER A 380 27.05 2.83 16.44
N ARG A 381 27.83 2.37 17.43
CA ARG A 381 28.83 3.19 18.13
C ARG A 381 29.91 3.76 17.21
N CYS A 382 30.40 3.00 16.23
CA CYS A 382 31.38 3.49 15.25
C CYS A 382 30.79 4.57 14.33
N ILE A 383 29.57 4.34 13.83
CA ILE A 383 28.88 5.27 12.94
C ILE A 383 28.50 6.55 13.70
N GLN A 384 28.03 6.43 14.95
CA GLN A 384 27.72 7.58 15.82
C GLN A 384 28.96 8.43 16.08
N ARG A 385 30.11 7.82 16.42
CA ARG A 385 31.38 8.54 16.57
C ARG A 385 31.78 9.28 15.28
N ARG A 386 31.56 8.66 14.11
CA ARG A 386 31.81 9.34 12.84
C ARG A 386 30.86 10.52 12.62
N LEU A 387 29.59 10.37 12.96
CA LEU A 387 28.61 11.45 12.87
C LEU A 387 28.98 12.63 13.78
N GLN A 388 29.40 12.34 15.02
CA GLN A 388 29.84 13.38 15.96
C GLN A 388 31.05 14.15 15.45
N ARG A 389 32.07 13.48 14.90
CA ARG A 389 33.21 14.18 14.26
C ARG A 389 32.78 15.11 13.12
N ILE A 390 31.74 14.72 12.36
CA ILE A 390 31.19 15.57 11.30
C ILE A 390 30.53 16.82 11.92
N LYS A 391 29.79 16.67 13.03
CA LYS A 391 29.22 17.81 13.80
C LYS A 391 30.33 18.72 14.36
N GLU A 392 31.30 18.15 15.07
CA GLU A 392 32.37 18.87 15.78
C GLU A 392 33.34 19.61 14.84
N SER A 393 33.74 18.99 13.73
CA SER A 393 34.66 19.61 12.75
C SER A 393 34.12 20.92 12.15
N ARG A 394 32.80 21.15 12.25
CA ARG A 394 32.13 22.37 11.82
C ARG A 394 31.86 23.34 12.97
N GLY A 395 31.55 22.86 14.18
CA GLY A 395 31.48 23.73 15.36
C GLY A 395 32.79 24.50 15.59
N LEU A 396 33.93 23.85 15.33
CA LEU A 396 35.25 24.50 15.30
C LEU A 396 35.42 25.51 14.17
N GLN A 397 34.86 25.27 12.98
CA GLN A 397 34.92 26.22 11.86
C GLN A 397 34.00 27.42 12.07
N ASP A 398 32.83 27.25 12.69
CA ASP A 398 31.92 28.35 13.01
C ASP A 398 32.52 29.26 14.10
N LEU A 399 33.24 28.70 15.09
CA LEU A 399 34.03 29.47 16.06
C LEU A 399 35.19 30.23 15.40
N VAL A 400 35.95 29.59 14.50
CA VAL A 400 37.06 30.23 13.78
C VAL A 400 36.56 31.33 12.83
N ASN A 401 35.44 31.12 12.15
CA ASN A 401 34.82 32.13 11.28
C ASN A 401 34.22 33.29 12.11
N GLY A 402 33.69 33.02 13.31
CA GLY A 402 33.21 34.05 14.23
C GLY A 402 34.33 34.94 14.77
N LEU A 403 35.49 34.36 15.11
CA LEU A 403 36.68 35.10 15.55
C LEU A 403 37.31 35.92 14.42
N GLY A 404 37.26 35.45 13.18
CA GLY A 404 37.73 36.20 12.00
C GLY A 404 36.89 37.43 11.66
N ASN A 405 35.68 37.54 12.19
CA ASN A 405 34.76 38.68 11.98
C ASN A 405 34.85 39.74 13.10
N LEU A 406 35.67 39.54 14.13
CA LEU A 406 35.98 40.57 15.11
C LEU A 406 37.00 41.55 14.49
N GLN A 407 36.50 42.62 13.86
CA GLN A 407 37.34 43.75 13.48
C GLN A 407 37.97 44.34 14.75
N LEU A 408 39.29 44.21 14.88
CA LEU A 408 40.07 44.96 15.85
C LEU A 408 39.89 46.45 15.53
N GLY A 409 39.36 47.20 16.51
CA GLY A 409 39.16 48.64 16.38
C GLY A 409 40.46 49.37 16.02
N PRO A 410 40.37 50.55 15.39
CA PRO A 410 41.55 51.24 14.87
C PRO A 410 42.50 51.60 16.01
N PRO A 411 43.83 51.58 15.76
CA PRO A 411 44.81 51.97 16.76
C PRO A 411 44.61 53.44 17.10
N LEU A 412 44.51 53.73 18.40
CA LEU A 412 44.48 55.07 18.96
C LEU A 412 45.72 55.82 18.46
N SER A 413 45.49 56.89 17.71
CA SER A 413 46.51 57.85 17.26
C SER A 413 46.51 59.05 18.18
#